data_AF-A0A2U2YX46-F1
#
_entry.id   AF-A0A2U2YX46-F1
#
_cell.length_a   1.000
_cell.length_b   1.000
_cell.length_c   1.000
_cell.angle_alpha   90.00
_cell.angle_beta   90.00
_cell.angle_gamma   90.00
#
_symmetry.space_group_name_H-M   'P 1'
#
loop_
_entity.id
_entity.type
_entity.pdbx_description
1 polymer ?
#
loop_
_entity_poly.entity_id
_entity_poly.type
_entity_poly.pdbx_seq_one_letter_code
_entity_poly.pdbx_strand_id
1 'polypeptide(L)'
;MKVAASTVWEILQEAGIDPAPERASSTWADFLRSQADALLACDFLETVTLSGVRLYVFAVIEHASRRIRILGATAYPTASWVTHVAKNLVMDLEDAGCRVRFLIRDRDGKFPALFDTVLNDAGIEVVLSGVRMPRMNSIMERWVQTCRRELLDRTLIWNQRHLLHALREFEDFYNSHRPHQGIANARPLRPLPRPISDPEQIIHLDIRRRQRLGGILHEYRHAA
;
A
#
# COMPACT_ATOMS: atom_id res chain seq x y z
N MET A 1 -8.73 2.17 -47.97
CA MET A 1 -10.02 2.85 -47.82
C MET A 1 -10.29 2.97 -46.32
N LYS A 2 -10.35 4.18 -45.75
CA LYS A 2 -10.67 4.39 -44.32
C LYS A 2 -12.14 4.76 -44.24
N VAL A 3 -12.90 3.99 -43.49
CA VAL A 3 -14.34 4.23 -43.28
C VAL A 3 -14.51 4.94 -41.93
N ALA A 4 -15.38 5.94 -41.88
CA ALA A 4 -15.67 6.67 -40.65
C ALA A 4 -16.45 5.78 -39.67
N ALA A 5 -16.23 5.97 -38.36
CA ALA A 5 -16.93 5.21 -37.33
C ALA A 5 -18.46 5.36 -37.41
N SER A 6 -18.95 6.50 -37.89
CA SER A 6 -20.37 6.75 -38.16
C SER A 6 -20.94 5.84 -39.23
N THR A 7 -20.19 5.61 -40.31
CA THR A 7 -20.60 4.70 -41.39
C THR A 7 -20.65 3.25 -40.93
N VAL A 8 -19.73 2.83 -40.04
CA VAL A 8 -19.78 1.50 -39.43
C VAL A 8 -21.03 1.36 -38.55
N TRP A 9 -21.38 2.41 -37.80
CA TRP A 9 -22.56 2.40 -36.94
C TRP A 9 -23.87 2.35 -37.74
N GLU A 10 -23.98 3.10 -38.84
CA GLU A 10 -25.14 3.05 -39.74
C GLU A 10 -25.33 1.66 -40.37
N ILE A 11 -24.25 1.04 -40.84
CA ILE A 11 -24.29 -0.32 -41.43
C ILE A 11 -24.78 -1.34 -40.39
N LEU A 12 -24.32 -1.23 -39.14
CA LEU A 12 -24.73 -2.15 -38.07
C LEU A 12 -26.20 -1.98 -37.68
N GLN A 13 -26.70 -0.73 -37.66
CA GLN A 13 -28.12 -0.43 -37.43
C GLN A 13 -29.01 -0.93 -38.57
N GLU A 14 -28.62 -0.70 -39.82
CA GLU A 14 -29.38 -1.16 -41.00
C GLU A 14 -29.43 -2.68 -41.08
N ALA A 15 -28.39 -3.37 -40.62
CA ALA A 15 -28.34 -4.82 -40.50
C ALA A 15 -29.13 -5.38 -39.29
N GLY A 16 -29.77 -4.53 -38.47
CA GLY A 16 -30.51 -4.94 -37.27
C GLY A 16 -29.62 -5.57 -36.19
N ILE A 17 -28.32 -5.25 -36.18
CA ILE A 17 -27.36 -5.77 -35.21
C ILE A 17 -27.38 -4.82 -34.01
N ASP A 18 -28.05 -5.24 -32.95
CA ASP A 18 -28.06 -4.50 -31.68
C ASP A 18 -26.63 -4.36 -31.12
N PRO A 19 -26.29 -3.21 -30.51
CA PRO A 19 -25.05 -3.06 -29.78
C PRO A 19 -24.98 -4.17 -28.71
N ALA A 20 -23.85 -4.89 -28.67
CA ALA A 20 -23.69 -6.05 -27.81
C ALA A 20 -24.16 -5.72 -26.38
N PRO A 21 -25.11 -6.48 -25.81
CA PRO A 21 -25.63 -6.19 -24.48
C PRO A 21 -24.49 -6.26 -23.47
N GLU A 22 -24.49 -5.27 -22.58
CA GLU A 22 -23.48 -4.95 -21.58
C GLU A 22 -22.78 -6.20 -21.04
N ARG A 23 -21.46 -6.32 -21.27
CA ARG A 23 -20.63 -7.19 -20.45
C ARG A 23 -20.89 -6.79 -19.00
N ALA A 24 -21.34 -7.73 -18.17
CA ALA A 24 -21.35 -7.59 -16.72
C ALA A 24 -19.96 -7.14 -16.24
N SER A 25 -19.76 -5.82 -16.18
CA SER A 25 -18.43 -5.24 -16.02
C SER A 25 -18.25 -4.94 -14.55
N SER A 26 -17.87 -5.98 -13.80
CA SER A 26 -17.23 -5.75 -12.51
C SER A 26 -16.08 -4.78 -12.75
N THR A 27 -16.16 -3.57 -12.20
CA THR A 27 -15.06 -2.62 -12.36
C THR A 27 -13.85 -3.15 -11.60
N TRP A 28 -12.64 -2.72 -11.97
CA TRP A 28 -11.44 -3.04 -11.20
C TRP A 28 -11.59 -2.67 -9.70
N ALA A 29 -12.33 -1.60 -9.40
CA ALA A 29 -12.62 -1.21 -8.04
C ALA A 29 -13.52 -2.24 -7.32
N ASP A 30 -14.52 -2.80 -7.99
CA ASP A 30 -15.42 -3.81 -7.41
C ASP A 30 -14.68 -5.14 -7.20
N PHE A 31 -13.83 -5.54 -8.15
CA PHE A 31 -12.93 -6.67 -7.99
C PHE A 31 -12.02 -6.50 -6.76
N LEU A 32 -11.31 -5.37 -6.68
CA LEU A 32 -10.41 -5.07 -5.56
C LEU A 32 -11.15 -5.06 -4.21
N ARG A 33 -12.38 -4.56 -4.14
CA ARG A 33 -13.17 -4.57 -2.90
C ARG A 33 -13.57 -5.99 -2.50
N SER A 34 -14.04 -6.80 -3.45
CA SER A 34 -14.49 -8.17 -3.17
C SER A 34 -13.37 -9.12 -2.73
N GLN A 35 -12.12 -8.83 -3.11
CA GLN A 35 -10.95 -9.66 -2.78
C GLN A 35 -9.97 -8.97 -1.82
N ALA A 36 -10.34 -7.81 -1.25
CA ALA A 36 -9.42 -6.95 -0.50
C ALA A 36 -8.72 -7.67 0.67
N ASP A 37 -9.41 -8.61 1.32
CA ASP A 37 -8.91 -9.36 2.47
C ASP A 37 -7.78 -10.34 2.10
N ALA A 38 -7.70 -10.72 0.82
CA ALA A 38 -6.70 -11.65 0.31
C ALA A 38 -5.60 -10.97 -0.52
N LEU A 39 -5.58 -9.63 -0.55
CA LEU A 39 -4.78 -8.87 -1.51
C LEU A 39 -3.75 -7.98 -0.81
N LEU A 40 -2.50 -8.13 -1.24
CA LEU A 40 -1.40 -7.24 -0.94
C LEU A 40 -1.02 -6.38 -2.15
N ALA A 41 -0.40 -5.25 -1.88
CA ALA A 41 0.31 -4.47 -2.88
C ALA A 41 1.71 -4.15 -2.36
N CYS A 42 2.73 -4.18 -3.21
CA CYS A 42 4.08 -3.78 -2.86
C CYS A 42 4.68 -2.82 -3.89
N ASP A 43 5.71 -2.11 -3.46
CA ASP A 43 6.52 -1.24 -4.31
C ASP A 43 7.84 -0.90 -3.62
N PHE A 44 8.77 -0.37 -4.41
CA PHE A 44 9.96 0.30 -3.93
C PHE A 44 9.73 1.81 -3.86
N LEU A 45 10.23 2.44 -2.80
CA LEU A 45 10.42 3.90 -2.77
C LEU A 45 11.87 4.24 -2.50
N GLU A 46 12.30 5.37 -3.04
CA GLU A 46 13.68 5.83 -2.91
C GLU A 46 13.80 7.11 -2.08
N THR A 47 14.91 7.21 -1.34
CA THR A 47 15.33 8.44 -0.66
C THR A 47 16.83 8.63 -0.80
N VAL A 48 17.31 9.85 -0.58
CA VAL A 48 18.72 10.20 -0.69
C VAL A 48 19.21 10.66 0.68
N THR A 49 20.34 10.11 1.14
CA THR A 49 20.96 10.51 2.39
C THR A 49 21.63 11.88 2.28
N LEU A 50 21.98 12.48 3.41
CA LEU A 50 22.80 13.70 3.48
C LEU A 50 24.12 13.59 2.72
N SER A 51 24.68 12.38 2.62
CA SER A 51 25.91 12.09 1.87
C SER A 51 25.67 11.81 0.38
N GLY A 52 24.44 12.00 -0.12
CA GLY A 52 24.08 11.76 -1.52
C GLY A 52 23.84 10.28 -1.90
N VAL A 53 23.84 9.37 -0.92
CA VAL A 53 23.62 7.93 -1.20
C VAL A 53 22.14 7.67 -1.40
N ARG A 54 21.79 7.06 -2.54
CA ARG A 54 20.41 6.61 -2.81
C ARG A 54 20.14 5.31 -2.05
N LEU A 55 19.03 5.29 -1.30
CA LEU A 55 18.52 4.12 -0.60
C LEU A 55 17.16 3.75 -1.16
N TYR A 56 16.95 2.44 -1.35
CA TYR A 56 15.70 1.83 -1.78
C TYR A 56 15.05 1.17 -0.58
N VAL A 57 13.79 1.47 -0.35
CA VAL A 57 12.95 0.91 0.71
C VAL A 57 11.94 0.00 0.06
N PHE A 58 11.76 -1.20 0.60
CA PHE A 58 10.72 -2.12 0.16
C PHE A 58 9.60 -2.17 1.21
N ALA A 59 8.36 -1.99 0.77
CA ALA A 59 7.20 -2.05 1.64
C ALA A 59 6.00 -2.72 0.96
N VAL A 60 5.12 -3.27 1.80
CA VAL A 60 3.95 -4.05 1.41
C VAL A 60 2.75 -3.58 2.22
N ILE A 61 1.62 -3.36 1.55
CA ILE A 61 0.38 -2.90 2.18
C ILE A 61 -0.76 -3.90 1.93
N GLU A 62 -1.50 -4.21 2.99
CA GLU A 62 -2.74 -4.98 2.92
C GLU A 62 -3.88 -4.10 2.38
N HIS A 63 -4.61 -4.60 1.38
CA HIS A 63 -5.68 -3.84 0.75
C HIS A 63 -6.87 -3.61 1.68
N ALA A 64 -7.30 -4.61 2.45
CA ALA A 64 -8.45 -4.44 3.34
C ALA A 64 -8.11 -3.57 4.55
N SER A 65 -7.11 -3.97 5.34
CA SER A 65 -6.77 -3.37 6.62
C SER A 65 -5.95 -2.07 6.50
N ARG A 66 -5.37 -1.81 5.33
CA ARG A 66 -4.33 -0.78 5.12
C ARG A 66 -3.08 -1.00 5.95
N ARG A 67 -2.88 -2.17 6.56
CA ARG A 67 -1.65 -2.44 7.34
C ARG A 67 -0.44 -2.38 6.43
N ILE A 68 0.53 -1.54 6.78
CA ILE A 68 1.83 -1.48 6.09
C ILE A 68 2.84 -2.36 6.80
N ARG A 69 3.74 -2.97 6.03
CA ARG A 69 4.95 -3.65 6.49
C ARG A 69 6.14 -3.09 5.73
N ILE A 70 7.14 -2.54 6.42
CA ILE A 70 8.36 -2.03 5.80
C ILE A 70 9.48 -3.03 6.03
N LEU A 71 9.79 -3.84 5.02
CA LEU A 71 10.63 -5.03 5.18
C LEU A 71 12.13 -4.72 5.14
N GLY A 72 12.51 -3.53 4.66
CA GLY A 72 13.89 -3.08 4.76
C GLY A 72 14.24 -1.94 3.83
N ALA A 73 15.49 -1.49 3.97
CA ALA A 73 16.10 -0.48 3.12
C ALA A 73 17.54 -0.87 2.78
N THR A 74 17.98 -0.59 1.56
CA THR A 74 19.34 -0.89 1.07
C THR A 74 19.80 0.11 0.02
N ALA A 75 21.10 0.37 -0.09
CA ALA A 75 21.66 1.09 -1.23
C ALA A 75 21.73 0.21 -2.50
N TYR A 76 21.70 -1.12 -2.32
CA TYR A 76 21.90 -2.11 -3.36
C TYR A 76 20.77 -3.15 -3.30
N PRO A 77 19.65 -2.94 -4.03
CA PRO A 77 18.54 -3.88 -4.10
C PRO A 77 18.90 -5.05 -5.02
N THR A 78 19.89 -5.84 -4.62
CA THR A 78 20.36 -7.00 -5.37
C THR A 78 19.30 -8.11 -5.36
N ALA A 79 19.36 -9.03 -6.33
CA ALA A 79 18.44 -10.16 -6.39
C ALA A 79 18.42 -10.98 -5.08
N SER A 80 19.58 -11.17 -4.43
CA SER A 80 19.66 -11.87 -3.14
C SER A 80 18.97 -11.12 -2.01
N TRP A 81 19.12 -9.79 -1.95
CA TRP A 81 18.44 -8.96 -0.95
C TRP A 81 16.93 -8.97 -1.16
N VAL A 82 16.46 -8.81 -2.40
CA VAL A 82 15.03 -8.81 -2.72
C VAL A 82 14.39 -10.18 -2.46
N THR A 83 15.12 -11.26 -2.74
CA THR A 83 14.68 -12.62 -2.39
C THR A 83 14.57 -12.83 -0.89
N HIS A 84 15.53 -12.31 -0.10
CA HIS A 84 15.47 -12.39 1.35
C HIS A 84 14.24 -11.64 1.87
N VAL A 85 13.98 -10.46 1.33
CA VAL A 85 12.79 -9.67 1.68
C VAL A 85 11.48 -10.40 1.35
N ALA A 86 11.41 -11.14 0.24
CA ALA A 86 10.26 -12.00 -0.06
C ALA A 86 10.05 -13.09 1.03
N LYS A 87 11.14 -13.72 1.48
CA LYS A 87 11.07 -14.73 2.55
C LYS A 87 10.60 -14.13 3.87
N ASN A 88 11.11 -12.95 4.22
CA ASN A 88 10.66 -12.23 5.41
C ASN A 88 9.18 -11.89 5.33
N LEU A 89 8.68 -11.49 4.15
CA LEU A 89 7.25 -11.26 3.96
C LEU A 89 6.43 -12.51 4.24
N VAL A 90 6.82 -13.66 3.68
CA VAL A 90 6.10 -14.92 3.87
C VAL A 90 6.06 -15.28 5.37
N MET A 91 7.20 -15.24 6.06
CA MET A 91 7.26 -15.50 7.50
C MET A 91 6.37 -14.54 8.31
N ASP A 92 6.41 -13.24 8.00
CA ASP A 92 5.60 -12.22 8.68
C ASP A 92 4.08 -12.39 8.46
N LEU A 93 3.68 -12.96 7.32
CA LEU A 93 2.28 -13.25 6.98
C LEU A 93 1.79 -14.51 7.69
N GLU A 94 2.63 -15.54 7.74
CA GLU A 94 2.38 -16.78 8.49
C GLU A 94 2.20 -16.48 9.99
N ASP A 95 3.15 -15.74 10.58
CA ASP A 95 3.10 -15.35 12.00
C ASP A 95 1.86 -14.52 12.34
N ALA A 96 1.38 -13.72 11.39
CA ALA A 96 0.18 -12.90 11.55
C ALA A 96 -1.13 -13.64 11.26
N GLY A 97 -1.08 -14.89 10.77
CA GLY A 97 -2.26 -15.65 10.36
C GLY A 97 -3.02 -15.02 9.18
N CYS A 98 -2.35 -14.21 8.36
CA CYS A 98 -2.96 -13.49 7.24
C CYS A 98 -3.25 -14.44 6.08
N ARG A 99 -4.51 -14.52 5.63
CA ARG A 99 -4.93 -15.36 4.49
C ARG A 99 -4.79 -14.61 3.16
N VAL A 100 -3.55 -14.25 2.81
CA VAL A 100 -3.23 -13.60 1.54
C VAL A 100 -3.20 -14.63 0.42
N ARG A 101 -3.75 -14.26 -0.75
CA ARG A 101 -3.72 -15.09 -1.97
C ARG A 101 -3.05 -14.40 -3.14
N PHE A 102 -3.04 -13.07 -3.16
CA PHE A 102 -2.55 -12.29 -4.29
C PHE A 102 -1.64 -11.16 -3.80
N LEU A 103 -0.55 -10.91 -4.54
CA LEU A 103 0.32 -9.75 -4.34
C LEU A 103 0.42 -8.96 -5.64
N ILE A 104 -0.01 -7.70 -5.61
CA ILE A 104 0.15 -6.76 -6.72
C ILE A 104 1.53 -6.10 -6.62
N ARG A 105 2.26 -6.10 -7.73
CA ARG A 105 3.48 -5.31 -7.88
C ARG A 105 3.55 -4.67 -9.25
N ASP A 106 4.39 -3.66 -9.39
CA ASP A 106 4.70 -3.10 -10.70
C ASP A 106 5.69 -3.99 -11.48
N ARG A 107 6.04 -3.56 -12.69
CA ARG A 107 6.94 -4.30 -13.58
C ARG A 107 8.41 -3.84 -13.45
N ASP A 108 8.80 -3.21 -12.33
CA ASP A 108 10.17 -2.72 -12.14
C ASP A 108 11.18 -3.87 -12.23
N GLY A 109 12.31 -3.62 -12.92
CA GLY A 109 13.40 -4.58 -13.08
C GLY A 109 14.13 -4.93 -11.77
N LYS A 110 13.83 -4.24 -10.65
CA LYS A 110 14.32 -4.59 -9.31
C LYS A 110 13.78 -5.92 -8.80
N PHE A 111 12.68 -6.43 -9.36
CA PHE A 111 12.09 -7.71 -8.95
C PHE A 111 12.73 -8.89 -9.72
N PRO A 112 13.56 -9.73 -9.08
CA PRO A 112 14.07 -10.94 -9.71
C PRO A 112 12.96 -11.99 -9.83
N ALA A 113 13.06 -12.90 -10.79
CA ALA A 113 12.10 -14.02 -10.92
C ALA A 113 11.96 -14.84 -9.63
N LEU A 114 13.06 -14.97 -8.87
CA LEU A 114 13.07 -15.69 -7.59
C LEU A 114 12.17 -15.06 -6.52
N PHE A 115 11.88 -13.76 -6.61
CA PHE A 115 10.91 -13.10 -5.73
C PHE A 115 9.51 -13.68 -5.95
N ASP A 116 9.09 -13.81 -7.21
CA ASP A 116 7.79 -14.39 -7.56
C ASP A 116 7.73 -15.87 -7.20
N THR A 117 8.82 -16.63 -7.40
CA THR A 117 8.90 -18.04 -7.00
C THR A 117 8.67 -18.24 -5.50
N VAL A 118 9.34 -17.47 -4.64
CA VAL A 118 9.17 -17.57 -3.18
C VAL A 118 7.73 -17.33 -2.76
N LEU A 119 7.04 -16.37 -3.38
CA LEU A 119 5.64 -16.08 -3.06
C LEU A 119 4.70 -17.18 -3.56
N ASN A 120 4.92 -17.68 -4.78
CA ASN A 120 4.12 -18.78 -5.34
C ASN A 120 4.27 -20.06 -4.52
N ASP A 121 5.47 -20.37 -4.02
CA ASP A 121 5.72 -21.52 -3.14
C ASP A 121 4.95 -21.41 -1.81
N ALA A 122 4.70 -20.17 -1.35
CA ALA A 122 3.85 -19.87 -0.20
C ALA A 122 2.35 -19.77 -0.54
N GLY A 123 1.96 -20.07 -1.78
CA GLY A 123 0.57 -20.00 -2.24
C GLY A 123 0.06 -18.59 -2.54
N ILE A 124 0.96 -17.62 -2.71
CA ILE A 124 0.64 -16.22 -3.03
C ILE A 124 0.93 -15.97 -4.52
N GLU A 125 -0.11 -15.76 -5.30
CA GLU A 125 0.00 -15.45 -6.73
C GLU A 125 0.43 -13.99 -6.94
N VAL A 126 1.50 -13.79 -7.72
CA VAL A 126 1.96 -12.44 -8.08
C VAL A 126 1.19 -11.92 -9.28
N VAL A 127 0.53 -10.78 -9.09
CA VAL A 127 -0.23 -10.06 -10.12
C VAL A 127 0.55 -8.82 -10.55
N LEU A 128 0.98 -8.79 -11.81
CA LEU A 128 1.66 -7.61 -12.35
C LEU A 128 0.66 -6.52 -12.71
N SER A 129 0.99 -5.28 -12.35
CA SER A 129 0.24 -4.14 -12.85
C SER A 129 0.30 -4.08 -14.39
N GLY A 130 -0.80 -3.63 -14.99
CA GLY A 130 -0.87 -3.38 -16.41
C GLY A 130 0.13 -2.31 -16.83
N VAL A 131 0.67 -2.43 -18.04
CA VAL A 131 1.62 -1.43 -18.56
C VAL A 131 0.95 -0.06 -18.59
N ARG A 132 1.52 0.92 -17.87
CA ARG A 132 0.96 2.27 -17.71
C ARG A 132 -0.41 2.30 -17.00
N MET A 133 -0.65 1.36 -16.08
CA MET A 133 -1.87 1.31 -15.25
C MET A 133 -1.55 1.48 -13.75
N PRO A 134 -1.05 2.66 -13.32
CA PRO A 134 -0.70 2.93 -11.91
C PRO A 134 -1.88 2.73 -10.95
N ARG A 135 -3.10 2.91 -11.46
CA ARG A 135 -4.34 2.68 -10.69
C ARG A 135 -4.44 1.27 -10.07
N MET A 136 -3.79 0.27 -10.66
CA MET A 136 -3.76 -1.08 -10.09
C MET A 136 -2.99 -1.15 -8.78
N ASN A 137 -1.97 -0.31 -8.59
CA ASN A 137 -1.16 -0.21 -7.37
C ASN A 137 -1.50 1.05 -6.53
N SER A 138 -2.65 1.68 -6.78
CA SER A 138 -2.97 3.01 -6.24
C SER A 138 -2.97 3.13 -4.71
N ILE A 139 -3.24 2.03 -4.00
CA ILE A 139 -3.19 1.99 -2.54
C ILE A 139 -1.75 2.12 -2.05
N MET A 140 -0.83 1.37 -2.67
CA MET A 140 0.59 1.45 -2.37
C MET A 140 1.18 2.79 -2.83
N GLU A 141 0.85 3.27 -4.02
CA GLU A 141 1.32 4.59 -4.50
C GLU A 141 0.87 5.72 -3.57
N ARG A 142 -0.38 5.67 -3.09
CA ARG A 142 -0.88 6.63 -2.09
C ARG A 142 -0.10 6.54 -0.79
N TRP A 143 0.19 5.33 -0.32
CA TRP A 143 1.03 5.14 0.86
C TRP A 143 2.44 5.72 0.66
N VAL A 144 3.08 5.50 -0.50
CA VAL A 144 4.40 6.08 -0.83
C VAL A 144 4.36 7.60 -0.74
N GLN A 145 3.33 8.23 -1.30
CA GLN A 145 3.16 9.69 -1.19
C GLN A 145 2.97 10.16 0.26
N THR A 146 2.28 9.37 1.07
CA THR A 146 2.11 9.65 2.51
C THR A 146 3.44 9.54 3.24
N CYS A 147 4.20 8.47 3.02
CA CYS A 147 5.53 8.29 3.62
C CYS A 147 6.50 9.42 3.22
N ARG A 148 6.51 9.84 1.95
CA ARG A 148 7.29 10.99 1.51
C ARG A 148 6.89 12.28 2.24
N ARG A 149 5.62 12.67 2.14
CA ARG A 149 5.12 13.95 2.66
C ARG A 149 5.19 14.08 4.18
N GLU A 150 4.96 12.98 4.90
CA GLU A 150 4.86 12.98 6.36
C GLU A 150 6.19 12.65 7.04
N LEU A 151 7.09 11.88 6.38
CA LEU A 151 8.37 11.46 6.96
C LEU A 151 9.57 11.93 6.14
N LEU A 152 9.74 11.42 4.92
CA LEU A 152 11.03 11.49 4.22
C LEU A 152 11.37 12.91 3.77
N ASP A 153 10.39 13.69 3.33
CA ASP A 153 10.60 15.07 2.87
C ASP A 153 10.83 16.05 4.05
N ARG A 154 10.63 15.58 5.29
CA ARG A 154 10.77 16.36 6.53
C ARG A 154 11.93 15.90 7.41
N THR A 155 12.67 14.87 6.98
CA THR A 155 13.73 14.26 7.77
C THR A 155 15.03 14.25 6.98
N LEU A 156 16.09 14.81 7.56
CA LEU A 156 17.44 14.67 7.01
C LEU A 156 17.99 13.27 7.34
N ILE A 157 17.96 12.38 6.34
CA ILE A 157 18.41 11.00 6.51
C ILE A 157 19.94 10.95 6.49
N TRP A 158 20.56 10.54 7.59
CA TRP A 158 22.03 10.50 7.73
C TRP A 158 22.65 9.28 7.02
N ASN A 159 22.07 8.11 7.24
CA ASN A 159 22.54 6.84 6.72
C ASN A 159 21.40 5.80 6.77
N GLN A 160 21.67 4.59 6.27
CA GLN A 160 20.70 3.50 6.24
C GLN A 160 20.16 3.12 7.63
N ARG A 161 21.00 3.15 8.68
CA ARG A 161 20.56 2.85 10.05
C ARG A 161 19.55 3.89 10.55
N HIS A 162 19.83 5.18 10.32
CA HIS A 162 18.90 6.25 10.65
C HIS A 162 17.59 6.11 9.87
N LEU A 163 17.66 5.81 8.57
CA LEU A 163 16.47 5.55 7.75
C LEU A 163 15.62 4.41 8.32
N LEU A 164 16.23 3.28 8.66
CA LEU A 164 15.52 2.12 9.22
C LEU A 164 14.86 2.46 10.56
N HIS A 165 15.51 3.26 11.41
CA HIS A 165 14.89 3.72 12.66
C HIS A 165 13.66 4.62 12.38
N ALA A 166 13.80 5.60 11.50
CA ALA A 166 12.73 6.50 11.12
C ALA A 166 11.53 5.76 10.49
N LEU A 167 11.81 4.79 9.62
CA LEU A 167 10.78 3.96 8.99
C LEU A 167 10.06 3.06 9.98
N ARG A 168 10.75 2.45 10.96
CA ARG A 168 10.10 1.67 12.02
C ARG A 168 9.17 2.52 12.87
N GLU A 169 9.64 3.70 13.28
CA GLU A 169 8.81 4.65 14.03
C GLU A 169 7.57 5.07 13.22
N PHE A 170 7.74 5.27 11.92
CA PHE A 170 6.65 5.63 11.01
C PHE A 170 5.67 4.48 10.75
N GLU A 171 6.16 3.25 10.58
CA GLU A 171 5.32 2.05 10.42
C GLU A 171 4.42 1.85 11.65
N ASP A 172 5.00 1.92 12.85
CA ASP A 172 4.25 1.84 14.10
C ASP A 172 3.19 2.93 14.18
N PHE A 173 3.57 4.18 13.88
CA PHE A 173 2.65 5.31 13.86
C PHE A 173 1.51 5.11 12.86
N TYR A 174 1.85 4.71 11.63
CA TYR A 174 0.91 4.51 10.54
C TYR A 174 -0.13 3.43 10.88
N ASN A 175 0.33 2.31 11.44
CA ASN A 175 -0.49 1.14 11.75
C ASN A 175 -1.30 1.28 13.04
N SER A 176 -0.77 1.95 14.06
CA SER A 176 -1.38 1.99 15.39
C SER A 176 -2.08 3.30 15.73
N HIS A 177 -1.79 4.38 15.00
CA HIS A 177 -2.21 5.72 15.38
C HIS A 177 -2.87 6.53 14.26
N ARG A 178 -2.31 6.51 13.06
CA ARG A 178 -2.80 7.31 11.93
C ARG A 178 -4.19 6.82 11.50
N PRO A 179 -5.22 7.69 11.43
CA PRO A 179 -6.53 7.31 10.90
C PRO A 179 -6.50 7.21 9.37
N HIS A 180 -7.27 6.28 8.80
CA HIS A 180 -7.34 6.07 7.36
C HIS A 180 -8.77 6.09 6.84
N GLN A 181 -9.10 7.06 5.99
CA GLN A 181 -10.43 7.19 5.37
C GLN A 181 -10.86 5.94 4.60
N GLY A 182 -9.91 5.21 4.01
CA GLY A 182 -10.18 3.97 3.28
C GLY A 182 -10.65 2.80 4.13
N ILE A 183 -10.67 2.94 5.46
CA ILE A 183 -11.21 1.99 6.45
C ILE A 183 -12.03 2.74 7.52
N ALA A 184 -12.89 3.66 7.08
CA ALA A 184 -13.79 4.43 7.95
C ALA A 184 -13.10 5.27 9.04
N ASN A 185 -11.86 5.72 8.81
CA ASN A 185 -11.01 6.41 9.80
C ASN A 185 -10.56 5.53 10.98
N ALA A 186 -10.72 4.19 10.87
CA ALA A 186 -10.03 3.26 11.74
C ALA A 186 -8.51 3.29 11.51
N ARG A 187 -7.79 2.54 12.35
CA ARG A 187 -6.34 2.36 12.27
C ARG A 187 -6.08 0.87 11.97
N PRO A 188 -5.08 0.50 11.18
CA PRO A 188 -4.90 -0.87 10.73
C PRO A 188 -4.86 -1.90 11.86
N LEU A 189 -4.21 -1.55 12.98
CA LEU A 189 -4.09 -2.41 14.16
C LEU A 189 -5.01 -2.00 15.32
N ARG A 190 -5.89 -1.02 15.13
CA ARG A 190 -6.85 -0.61 16.16
C ARG A 190 -8.22 -0.28 15.54
N PRO A 191 -9.26 -1.07 15.84
CA PRO A 191 -10.61 -0.76 15.36
C PRO A 191 -11.07 0.59 15.93
N LEU A 192 -12.10 1.16 15.29
CA LEU A 192 -12.73 2.38 15.80
C LEU A 192 -13.23 2.14 17.24
N PRO A 193 -12.91 3.04 18.19
CA PRO A 193 -13.53 3.00 19.49
C PRO A 193 -15.04 3.27 19.36
N ARG A 194 -15.81 2.85 20.37
CA ARG A 194 -17.23 3.22 20.46
C ARG A 194 -17.35 4.74 20.48
N PRO A 195 -18.29 5.33 19.72
CA PRO A 195 -18.55 6.76 19.79
C PRO A 195 -18.88 7.18 21.23
N ILE A 196 -18.32 8.30 21.65
CA ILE A 196 -18.73 8.96 22.89
C ILE A 196 -19.96 9.80 22.56
N SER A 197 -21.11 9.45 23.15
CA SER A 197 -22.38 10.14 22.91
C SER A 197 -22.77 11.11 24.04
N ASP A 198 -22.11 11.00 25.20
CA ASP A 198 -22.35 11.86 26.35
C ASP A 198 -21.53 13.16 26.23
N PRO A 199 -22.17 14.35 26.12
CA PRO A 199 -21.47 15.62 26.06
C PRO A 199 -20.58 15.92 27.27
N GLU A 200 -20.99 15.50 28.48
CA GLU A 200 -20.18 15.69 29.71
C GLU A 200 -18.87 14.91 29.61
N GLN A 201 -18.93 13.67 29.11
CA GLN A 201 -17.75 12.86 28.86
C GLN A 201 -16.80 13.49 27.82
N ILE A 202 -17.32 14.18 26.81
CA ILE A 202 -16.50 14.87 25.80
C ILE A 202 -15.75 16.06 26.41
N ILE A 203 -16.42 16.85 27.25
CA ILE A 203 -15.84 18.04 27.90
C ILE A 203 -14.67 17.64 28.83
N HIS A 204 -14.72 16.44 29.41
CA HIS A 204 -13.73 15.93 30.34
C HIS A 204 -12.64 15.03 29.72
N LEU A 205 -12.49 15.00 28.38
CA LEU A 205 -11.43 14.24 27.73
C LEU A 205 -10.03 14.79 28.06
N ASP A 206 -9.20 14.01 28.77
CA ASP A 206 -7.77 14.31 28.92
C ASP A 206 -7.01 13.80 27.68
N ILE A 207 -6.77 14.68 26.70
CA ILE A 207 -6.01 14.35 25.50
C ILE A 207 -4.53 14.69 25.68
N ARG A 208 -3.69 13.65 25.69
CA ARG A 208 -2.23 13.78 25.73
C ARG A 208 -1.62 13.63 24.35
N ARG A 209 -0.75 14.57 23.99
CA ARG A 209 0.09 14.53 22.80
C ARG A 209 1.43 13.87 23.12
N ARG A 210 1.82 12.89 22.31
CA ARG A 210 3.17 12.31 22.28
C ARG A 210 3.82 12.67 20.94
N GLN A 211 5.02 13.20 21.01
CA GLN A 211 5.86 13.46 19.83
C GLN A 211 6.75 12.26 19.56
N ARG A 212 6.92 11.91 18.29
CA ARG A 212 7.91 10.93 17.81
C ARG A 212 8.79 11.57 16.74
N LEU A 213 10.00 11.04 16.57
CA LEU A 213 11.00 11.54 15.62
C LEU A 213 11.20 13.05 15.71
N GLY A 214 11.47 13.56 16.93
CA GLY A 214 11.72 14.99 17.14
C GLY A 214 10.52 15.90 16.85
N GLY A 215 9.29 15.38 16.89
CA GLY A 215 8.08 16.16 16.62
C GLY A 215 7.66 16.17 15.15
N ILE A 216 8.20 15.27 14.33
CA ILE A 216 7.71 15.05 12.96
C ILE A 216 6.34 14.36 13.00
N LEU A 217 6.20 13.37 13.89
CA LEU A 217 4.97 12.60 14.07
C LEU A 217 4.32 12.96 15.40
N HIS A 218 2.99 13.02 15.38
CA HIS A 218 2.17 13.42 16.51
C HIS A 218 1.10 12.39 16.81
N GLU A 219 1.15 11.85 18.00
CA GLU A 219 0.17 10.91 18.51
C GLU A 219 -0.69 11.59 19.59
N TYR A 220 -2.01 11.44 19.50
CA TYR A 220 -2.98 11.95 20.47
C TYR A 220 -3.75 10.80 21.10
N ARG A 221 -3.71 10.67 22.42
CA ARG A 221 -4.42 9.64 23.17
C ARG A 221 -5.22 10.23 24.31
N HIS A 222 -6.37 9.64 24.59
CA HIS A 222 -7.06 9.87 25.85
C HIS A 222 -6.25 9.23 27.00
N ALA A 223 -6.14 9.90 28.15
CA ALA A 223 -5.24 9.49 29.24
C ALA A 223 -5.88 8.58 30.30
N ALA A 224 -7.15 8.22 30.16
CA ALA A 224 -7.87 7.34 31.07
C ALA A 224 -7.56 5.85 30.85
#